data_AF-A0A2S3UL38-F1
#
_entry.id   AF-A0A2S3UL38-F1
#
_cell.length_a   1.000
_cell.length_b   1.000
_cell.length_c   1.000
_cell.angle_alpha   90.00
_cell.angle_beta   90.00
_cell.angle_gamma   90.00
#
_symmetry.space_group_name_H-M   'P 1'
#
loop_
_entity.id
_entity.type
_entity.pdbx_description
1 polymer ?
#
loop_
_entity_poly.entity_id
_entity_poly.type
_entity_poly.pdbx_seq_one_letter_code
_entity_poly.pdbx_strand_id
1 'polypeptide(L)' 'MISLPKRFAGFSSAQAVLNDASLSADQKRTALLTWQAALKQAANLSAGDRNDANRIIREIDVALESLDRQRRGQSGRQ' A
#
# COMPACT_ATOMS: atom_id res chain seq x y z
N MET A 1 -12.21 12.89 -7.98
CA MET A 1 -10.78 12.64 -8.24
C MET A 1 -10.15 12.14 -6.95
N ILE A 2 -9.62 10.93 -6.94
CA ILE A 2 -8.89 10.43 -5.77
C ILE A 2 -7.49 11.02 -5.89
N SER A 3 -7.25 12.10 -5.17
CA SER A 3 -5.90 12.66 -5.09
C SER A 3 -5.09 11.72 -4.21
N LEU A 4 -4.35 10.78 -4.81
CA LEU A 4 -3.21 10.21 -4.11
C LEU A 4 -2.34 11.39 -3.67
N PRO A 5 -2.02 11.54 -2.37
CA PRO A 5 -1.12 12.59 -1.94
C PRO A 5 0.16 12.51 -2.77
N LYS A 6 0.61 13.63 -3.35
CA LYS A 6 1.68 13.71 -4.38
C LYS A 6 2.99 13.01 -3.97
N ARG A 7 3.21 12.89 -2.66
CA ARG A 7 4.28 12.10 -2.02
C ARG A 7 4.23 10.59 -2.31
N PHE A 8 3.09 10.06 -2.77
CA PHE A 8 2.89 8.65 -3.09
C PHE A 8 2.91 8.34 -4.59
N ALA A 9 2.85 9.36 -5.45
CA ALA A 9 2.97 9.21 -6.89
C ALA A 9 4.40 8.80 -7.34
N GLY A 10 5.39 8.92 -6.45
CA GLY A 10 6.77 8.48 -6.68
C GLY A 10 7.03 7.01 -6.35
N PHE A 11 6.08 6.30 -5.72
CA PHE A 11 6.27 4.89 -5.41
C PHE A 11 5.75 4.01 -6.54
N SER A 12 6.64 3.26 -7.17
CA SER A 12 6.30 2.31 -8.23
C SER A 12 5.80 0.96 -7.71
N SER A 13 5.92 0.68 -6.40
CA SER A 13 5.59 -0.64 -5.81
C SER A 13 5.27 -0.56 -4.31
N ALA A 14 4.47 -1.50 -3.79
CA ALA A 14 4.14 -1.59 -2.36
C ALA A 14 5.37 -1.80 -1.47
N GLN A 15 6.36 -2.54 -1.97
CA GLN A 15 7.66 -2.71 -1.30
C GLN A 15 8.45 -1.42 -1.18
N ALA A 16 8.34 -0.47 -2.13
CA ALA A 16 9.04 0.80 -2.02
C ALA A 16 8.53 1.62 -0.83
N VAL A 17 7.21 1.61 -0.60
CA VAL A 17 6.58 2.21 0.58
C VAL A 17 7.02 1.52 1.87
N LEU A 18 7.12 0.18 1.85
CA LEU A 18 7.58 -0.58 3.01
C LEU A 18 9.04 -0.33 3.39
N ASN A 19 9.91 -0.21 2.39
CA ASN A 19 11.35 -0.02 2.58
C ASN A 19 11.72 1.44 2.89
N ASP A 20 10.79 2.38 2.75
CA ASP A 20 11.04 3.78 3.06
C ASP A 20 11.28 3.97 4.57
N ALA A 21 12.52 4.28 4.95
CA ALA A 21 12.89 4.50 6.35
C ALA A 21 12.35 5.82 6.93
N SER A 22 11.92 6.75 6.06
CA SER A 22 11.36 8.05 6.43
C SER A 22 9.90 7.93 6.91
N LEU A 23 9.24 6.81 6.61
CA LEU A 23 7.85 6.55 6.99
C LEU A 23 7.75 5.66 8.23
N SER A 24 6.98 6.11 9.21
CA SER A 24 6.56 5.29 10.35
C SER A 24 5.65 4.15 9.89
N ALA A 25 5.56 3.07 10.68
CA ALA A 25 4.69 1.92 10.37
C ALA A 25 3.23 2.33 10.09
N ASP A 26 2.69 3.25 10.88
CA ASP A 26 1.33 3.78 10.69
C ASP A 26 1.16 4.62 9.41
N GLN A 27 2.21 5.36 9.03
CA GLN A 27 2.22 6.14 7.79
C GLN A 27 2.29 5.22 6.57
N LYS A 28 3.13 4.17 6.63
CA LYS A 28 3.21 3.13 5.58
C LYS A 28 1.86 2.43 5.40
N ARG A 29 1.20 2.07 6.51
CA ARG A 29 -0.12 1.43 6.49
C ARG A 29 -1.17 2.34 5.84
N THR A 30 -1.24 3.60 6.27
CA THR A 30 -2.17 4.60 5.71
C THR A 30 -1.92 4.81 4.21
N ALA A 31 -0.65 4.86 3.79
CA ALA A 31 -0.26 5.00 2.39
C ALA A 31 -0.72 3.80 1.55
N LEU A 32 -0.41 2.58 2.00
CA LEU A 32 -0.81 1.34 1.35
C LEU A 32 -2.33 1.22 1.22
N LEU A 33 -3.08 1.53 2.29
CA LEU A 33 -4.55 1.51 2.26
C LEU A 33 -5.14 2.54 1.30
N THR A 34 -4.60 3.76 1.31
CA THR A 34 -5.05 4.84 0.40
C THR A 34 -4.81 4.45 -1.06
N TRP A 35 -3.64 3.85 -1.34
CA TRP A 35 -3.31 3.39 -2.68
C TRP A 35 -4.19 2.21 -3.12
N GLN A 36 -4.46 1.26 -2.22
CA GLN A 36 -5.38 0.16 -2.50
C GLN A 36 -6.78 0.66 -2.88
N ALA A 37 -7.31 1.63 -2.13
CA ALA A 37 -8.62 2.22 -2.39
C ALA A 37 -8.65 2.94 -3.75
N ALA A 38 -7.58 3.66 -4.07
CA ALA A 38 -7.46 4.34 -5.35
C ALA A 38 -7.41 3.36 -6.54
N LEU A 39 -6.64 2.28 -6.43
CA LEU A 39 -6.58 1.23 -7.43
C LEU A 39 -7.92 0.53 -7.62
N LYS A 40 -8.64 0.23 -6.52
CA LYS A 40 -9.99 -0.36 -6.59
C LYS A 40 -10.97 0.54 -7.34
N GLN A 41 -10.92 1.85 -7.10
CA GLN A 41 -11.77 2.79 -7.84
C GLN A 41 -11.34 2.92 -9.29
N ALA A 42 -10.05 3.00 -9.60
CA ALA A 42 -9.55 3.04 -10.98
C ALA A 42 -9.92 1.77 -11.76
N ALA A 43 -9.80 0.61 -11.13
CA ALA A 43 -10.18 -0.70 -11.66
C ALA A 43 -11.70 -0.85 -11.93
N ASN A 44 -12.53 -0.09 -11.22
CA ASN A 44 -13.97 -0.01 -11.49
C ASN A 44 -14.30 0.96 -12.63
N LEU A 45 -13.44 1.95 -12.90
CA LEU A 45 -13.61 2.94 -13.97
C LEU A 45 -13.01 2.50 -15.31
N SER A 46 -12.01 1.61 -15.31
CA SER A 46 -11.40 1.05 -16.51
C SER A 46 -11.26 -0.47 -16.40
N ALA A 47 -12.03 -1.20 -17.21
CA ALA A 47 -12.00 -2.65 -17.26
C ALA A 47 -10.71 -3.22 -17.88
N GLY A 48 -10.01 -2.44 -18.72
CA GLY A 48 -8.75 -2.84 -19.37
C GLY A 48 -7.58 -2.98 -18.40
N ASP A 49 -7.44 -2.07 -17.45
CA ASP A 49 -6.38 -2.04 -16.42
C ASP A 49 -6.72 -2.87 -15.17
N ARG A 50 -7.85 -3.60 -15.18
CA ARG A 50 -8.34 -4.31 -13.99
C ARG A 50 -7.39 -5.43 -13.53
N ASN A 51 -6.71 -6.08 -14.48
CA ASN A 51 -5.73 -7.13 -14.17
C ASN A 51 -4.48 -6.57 -13.49
N ASP A 52 -3.92 -5.49 -14.03
CA ASP A 52 -2.76 -4.80 -13.45
C ASP A 52 -3.08 -4.20 -12.08
N ALA A 53 -4.24 -3.55 -11.96
CA ALA A 53 -4.70 -3.02 -10.67
C ALA A 53 -4.89 -4.13 -9.63
N ASN A 54 -5.50 -5.27 -9.99
CA ASN A 54 -5.64 -6.41 -9.08
C ASN A 54 -4.30 -7.00 -8.66
N ARG A 55 -3.31 -7.04 -9.56
CA ARG A 55 -1.96 -7.50 -9.24
C ARG A 55 -1.33 -6.59 -8.18
N ILE A 56 -1.36 -5.27 -8.39
CA ILE A 56 -0.79 -4.30 -7.45
C ILE A 56 -1.55 -4.32 -6.12
N ILE A 57 -2.89 -4.47 -6.14
CA ILE A 57 -3.70 -4.61 -4.91
C ILE A 57 -3.24 -5.81 -4.07
N ARG A 58 -2.92 -6.95 -4.69
CA ARG A 58 -2.38 -8.12 -3.98
C ARG A 58 -1.00 -7.85 -3.38
N GLU A 59 -0.13 -7.14 -4.09
CA GLU A 59 1.18 -6.75 -3.56
C GLU A 59 1.04 -5.83 -2.33
N ILE A 60 0.08 -4.91 -2.37
CA ILE A 60 -0.26 -4.05 -1.23
C ILE A 60 -0.76 -4.86 -0.04
N ASP A 61 -1.58 -5.88 -0.28
CA ASP A 61 -2.14 -6.75 0.78
C ASP A 61 -1.03 -7.52 1.51
N VAL A 62 -0.11 -8.14 0.76
CA VAL A 62 1.08 -8.81 1.30
C VAL A 62 1.96 -7.84 2.09
N ALA A 63 2.09 -6.60 1.60
CA ALA A 63 2.86 -5.57 2.27
C ALA A 63 2.22 -5.17 3.62
N LEU A 64 0.90 -4.99 3.65
CA LEU A 64 0.14 -4.69 4.86
C LEU A 64 0.24 -5.82 5.88
N GLU A 65 0.16 -7.08 5.44
CA GLU A 65 0.30 -8.24 6.32
C GLU A 65 1.72 -8.34 6.91
N SER A 66 2.74 -8.03 6.12
CA SER A 66 4.13 -7.96 6.58
C SER A 66 4.30 -6.87 7.64
N LEU A 67 3.65 -5.73 7.46
CA LEU A 67 3.62 -4.62 8.42
C LEU A 67 2.92 -5.02 9.73
N ASP A 68 1.79 -5.71 9.66
CA ASP A 68 1.07 -6.21 10.83
C ASP A 68 1.90 -7.24 11.60
N ARG A 69 2.55 -8.17 10.87
CA ARG A 69 3.49 -9.15 11.46
C ARG A 69 4.67 -8.49 12.15
N GLN A 70 5.30 -7.48 11.53
CA GLN A 70 6.38 -6.72 12.17
C GLN A 70 5.91 -6.03 13.45
N ARG A 71 4.70 -5.45 13.43
CA ARG A 71 4.12 -4.78 14.60
C ARG A 71 3.83 -5.77 15.73
N ARG A 72 3.25 -6.94 15.42
CA ARG A 72 2.99 -8.00 16.41
C ARG A 72 4.28 -8.63 16.95
N GLY A 73 5.29 -8.81 16.10
CA GLY A 73 6.60 -9.35 16.50
C GLY A 73 7.38 -8.41 17.41
N GLN A 74 7.23 -7.09 17.26
CA GLN A 74 7.82 -6.10 18.17
C GLN A 74 7.14 -6.05 19.54
N SER A 75 5.87 -6.43 19.65
CA SER A 75 5.14 -6.44 20.93
C SER A 75 5.46 -7.64 21.84
N GLY A 76 6.27 -8.60 21.37
CA GLY A 76 6.64 -9.82 22.12
C GLY A 76 7.94 -9.75 22.93
N ARG A 77 8.57 -8.58 23.07
CA ARG A 77 9.71 -8.36 23.97
C ARG A 77 9.34 -7.35 25.04
N GLN A 78 8.70 -7.83 26.10
CA GLN A 78 8.69 -7.19 27.43
C GLN A 78 8.99 -8.26 28.47
#